data_AF-A0A9P4GDL5-F1
#
_entry.id   AF-A0A9P4GDL5-F1
#
_cell.length_a   1.000
_cell.length_b   1.000
_cell.length_c   1.000
_cell.angle_alpha   90.00
_cell.angle_beta   90.00
_cell.angle_gamma   90.00
#
_symmetry.space_group_name_H-M   'P 1'
#
loop_
_entity.id
_entity.type
_entity.pdbx_description
1 polymer ?
#
loop_
_entity_poly.entity_id
_entity_poly.type
_entity_poly.pdbx_seq_one_letter_code
_entity_poly.pdbx_strand_id
1 'polypeptide(L)'
;MRTSTTILTAALCSTISALPSPNMLPRAGGPAIVPIPSTCTISFPLPTSPATTTTYQPAPATTADLLYSAYYPAFSTNKTAMAEQCLQQCYGYGYHVECKTAYWAENILVPAGEYGAGELSTACLLFSRALDERDFVVAKEGQATGAFAGSIAC
;
A
#
# COMPACT_ATOMS: atom_id res chain seq x y z
N MET A 1 -67.91 22.59 6.41
CA MET A 1 -67.09 22.09 5.28
C MET A 1 -65.83 22.94 5.19
N ARG A 2 -64.66 22.39 5.51
CA ARG A 2 -63.37 22.99 5.13
C ARG A 2 -62.35 21.88 4.93
N THR A 3 -61.63 22.03 3.85
CA THR A 3 -60.92 21.04 3.03
C THR A 3 -59.62 20.54 3.67
N SER A 4 -59.37 19.25 3.46
CA SER A 4 -58.13 18.52 3.72
C SER A 4 -56.91 19.13 3.03
N THR A 5 -55.73 19.00 3.64
CA THR A 5 -54.46 18.93 2.89
C THR A 5 -53.48 18.05 3.65
N THR A 6 -53.36 16.80 3.20
CA THR A 6 -52.35 15.82 3.58
C THR A 6 -51.04 16.14 2.85
N ILE A 7 -49.93 16.32 3.58
CA ILE A 7 -48.59 16.40 2.99
C ILE A 7 -47.89 15.07 3.29
N LEU A 8 -47.76 14.22 2.27
CA LEU A 8 -46.91 13.03 2.28
C LEU A 8 -45.47 13.47 2.01
N THR A 9 -44.58 13.34 2.99
CA THR A 9 -43.13 13.37 2.78
C THR A 9 -42.63 11.99 2.40
N ALA A 10 -42.28 11.81 1.12
CA ALA A 10 -41.64 10.61 0.61
C ALA A 10 -40.14 10.62 0.98
N ALA A 11 -39.73 9.71 1.86
CA ALA A 11 -38.33 9.44 2.15
C ALA A 11 -37.75 8.52 1.06
N LEU A 12 -36.93 9.07 0.16
CA LEU A 12 -36.13 8.28 -0.79
C LEU A 12 -34.86 7.79 -0.09
N CYS A 13 -34.90 6.58 0.48
CA CYS A 13 -33.69 5.83 0.81
C CYS A 13 -33.02 5.39 -0.50
N SER A 14 -31.96 6.08 -0.91
CA SER A 14 -31.07 5.62 -1.98
C SER A 14 -30.20 4.51 -1.41
N THR A 15 -30.61 3.26 -1.58
CA THR A 15 -29.74 2.10 -1.34
C THR A 15 -28.70 2.08 -2.46
N ILE A 16 -27.50 2.60 -2.16
CA ILE A 16 -26.31 2.39 -2.99
C ILE A 16 -26.03 0.89 -2.91
N SER A 17 -26.48 0.15 -3.93
CA SER A 17 -26.07 -1.23 -4.15
C SER A 17 -24.57 -1.21 -4.43
N ALA A 18 -23.75 -1.51 -3.42
CA ALA A 18 -22.35 -1.80 -3.63
C ALA A 18 -22.29 -3.04 -4.54
N LEU A 19 -21.87 -2.85 -5.80
CA LEU A 19 -21.65 -3.98 -6.69
C LEU A 19 -20.62 -4.90 -6.03
N PRO A 20 -20.85 -6.22 -5.98
CA PRO A 20 -19.85 -7.15 -5.50
C PRO A 20 -18.59 -6.96 -6.33
N SER A 21 -17.46 -6.69 -5.66
CA SER A 21 -16.16 -6.69 -6.32
C SER A 21 -16.05 -7.99 -7.11
N PRO A 22 -15.75 -7.95 -8.42
CA PRO A 22 -15.54 -9.16 -9.17
C PRO A 22 -14.46 -9.98 -8.44
N ASN A 23 -14.65 -11.30 -8.35
CA ASN A 23 -13.65 -12.22 -7.83
C ASN A 23 -12.39 -12.06 -8.67
N MET A 24 -11.51 -11.14 -8.28
CA MET A 24 -10.28 -10.87 -9.00
C MET A 24 -9.43 -12.12 -8.87
N LEU A 25 -8.83 -12.53 -9.98
CA LEU A 25 -7.85 -13.61 -9.95
C LEU A 25 -6.50 -13.01 -9.56
N PRO A 26 -5.69 -13.72 -8.76
CA PRO A 26 -4.33 -13.27 -8.46
C PRO A 26 -3.56 -13.09 -9.77
N ARG A 27 -2.91 -11.93 -9.94
CA ARG A 27 -2.03 -11.69 -11.10
C ARG A 27 -0.78 -12.55 -10.96
N ALA A 28 -0.50 -13.35 -11.98
CA ALA A 28 0.75 -14.10 -12.05
C ALA A 28 1.89 -13.15 -12.46
N GLY A 29 2.94 -13.13 -11.65
CA GLY A 29 4.17 -12.38 -11.91
C GLY A 29 4.25 -11.03 -11.18
N GLY A 30 5.49 -10.59 -11.01
CA GLY A 30 5.86 -9.29 -10.47
C GLY A 30 7.13 -8.80 -11.17
N PRO A 31 7.59 -7.58 -10.85
CA PRO A 31 8.88 -7.08 -11.31
C PRO A 31 10.00 -8.08 -10.99
N ALA A 32 11.04 -8.10 -11.82
CA ALA A 32 12.18 -8.99 -11.57
C ALA A 32 12.89 -8.58 -10.28
N ILE A 33 13.32 -9.56 -9.48
CA ILE A 33 14.18 -9.31 -8.33
C ILE A 33 15.60 -9.12 -8.86
N VAL A 34 16.04 -7.86 -8.97
CA VAL A 34 17.37 -7.52 -9.50
C VAL A 34 18.22 -6.94 -8.36
N PRO A 35 19.42 -7.50 -8.10
CA PRO A 35 20.34 -6.95 -7.10
C PRO A 35 20.66 -5.48 -7.37
N ILE A 36 20.62 -4.66 -6.33
CA ILE A 36 20.92 -3.23 -6.41
C ILE A 36 22.44 -3.06 -6.47
N PRO A 37 23.00 -2.38 -7.49
CA PRO A 37 24.43 -2.13 -7.58
C PRO A 37 24.95 -1.31 -6.40
N SER A 38 26.20 -1.55 -6.00
CA SER A 38 26.87 -0.79 -4.94
C SER A 38 27.12 0.68 -5.28
N THR A 39 26.97 1.06 -6.56
CA THR A 39 27.04 2.45 -7.03
C THR A 39 25.79 3.25 -6.66
N CYS A 40 24.69 2.59 -6.30
CA CYS A 40 23.45 3.23 -5.90
C CYS A 40 23.44 3.49 -4.38
N THR A 41 22.82 4.59 -3.97
CA THR A 41 22.57 4.91 -2.57
C THR A 41 21.13 4.53 -2.20
N ILE A 42 20.97 3.97 -1.00
CA ILE A 42 19.64 3.69 -0.42
C ILE A 42 19.45 4.61 0.78
N SER A 43 18.35 5.38 0.76
CA SER A 43 17.91 6.20 1.90
C SER A 43 16.65 5.61 2.51
N PHE A 44 16.46 5.82 3.82
CA PHE A 44 15.35 5.23 4.58
C PHE A 44 14.42 6.34 5.06
N PRO A 45 13.32 6.63 4.35
CA PRO A 45 12.48 7.80 4.61
C PRO A 45 11.42 7.58 5.71
N LEU A 46 11.41 6.42 6.38
CA LEU A 46 10.46 6.19 7.47
C LEU A 46 10.76 7.13 8.64
N PRO A 47 9.73 7.80 9.21
CA PRO A 47 9.93 8.66 10.37
C PRO A 47 10.50 7.91 11.56
N THR A 48 11.39 8.57 12.31
CA THR A 48 11.90 8.03 13.57
C THR A 48 10.89 8.30 14.69
N SER A 49 10.22 7.25 15.21
CA SER A 49 9.33 7.41 16.37
C SER A 49 10.10 7.27 17.69
N PRO A 50 9.86 8.13 18.69
CA PRO A 50 10.36 7.93 20.04
C PRO A 50 9.65 6.79 20.79
N ALA A 51 8.48 6.34 20.30
CA ALA A 51 7.72 5.24 20.89
C ALA A 51 7.91 3.96 20.06
N THR A 52 8.35 2.88 20.73
CA THR A 52 8.69 1.58 20.10
C THR A 52 7.50 0.84 19.46
N THR A 53 6.28 1.28 19.72
CA THR A 53 5.04 0.66 19.20
C THR A 53 4.46 1.37 17.98
N THR A 54 4.98 2.54 17.61
CA THR A 54 4.45 3.30 16.47
C THR A 54 5.06 2.78 15.17
N THR A 55 4.20 2.28 14.28
CA THR A 55 4.54 1.93 12.91
C THR A 55 3.95 2.95 11.94
N TYR A 56 4.48 2.97 10.73
CA TYR A 56 4.08 3.93 9.70
C TYR A 56 3.75 3.20 8.41
N GLN A 57 2.82 3.76 7.66
CA GLN A 57 2.48 3.32 6.31
C GLN A 57 2.38 4.51 5.36
N PRO A 58 2.51 4.31 4.04
CA PRO A 58 2.35 5.39 3.08
C PRO A 58 0.99 6.09 3.24
N ALA A 59 1.01 7.42 3.17
CA ALA A 59 -0.18 8.24 3.22
C ALA A 59 -1.05 7.96 1.98
N PRO A 60 -2.39 8.06 2.07
CA PRO A 60 -3.27 7.87 0.90
C PRO A 60 -2.91 8.74 -0.31
N ALA A 61 -2.31 9.91 -0.08
CA ALA A 61 -1.86 10.82 -1.13
C ALA A 61 -0.74 10.25 -2.02
N THR A 62 0.05 9.27 -1.54
CA THR A 62 1.11 8.64 -2.34
C THR A 62 0.57 7.67 -3.40
N THR A 63 -0.72 7.33 -3.35
CA THR A 63 -1.35 6.41 -4.32
C THR A 63 -1.23 6.92 -5.77
N ALA A 64 -1.17 8.24 -5.97
CA ALA A 64 -0.96 8.82 -7.31
C ALA A 64 0.40 8.46 -7.93
N ASP A 65 1.38 8.11 -7.09
CA ASP A 65 2.73 7.73 -7.50
C ASP A 65 2.95 6.21 -7.46
N LEU A 66 1.94 5.42 -7.12
CA LEU A 66 2.04 3.97 -7.00
C LEU A 66 2.15 3.33 -8.40
N LEU A 67 3.30 2.70 -8.67
CA LEU A 67 3.58 1.98 -9.92
C LEU A 67 3.13 0.52 -9.86
N TYR A 68 3.22 -0.08 -8.67
CA TYR A 68 2.91 -1.47 -8.45
C TYR A 68 2.61 -1.75 -6.99
N SER A 69 1.64 -2.62 -6.78
CA SER A 69 1.24 -3.15 -5.48
C SER A 69 1.19 -4.67 -5.57
N ALA A 70 1.80 -5.33 -4.60
CA ALA A 70 1.62 -6.75 -4.36
C ALA A 70 1.20 -6.97 -2.91
N TYR A 71 0.16 -7.79 -2.73
CA TYR A 71 -0.33 -8.23 -1.44
C TYR A 71 -0.29 -9.75 -1.40
N TYR A 72 0.41 -10.31 -0.42
CA TYR A 72 0.63 -11.76 -0.34
C TYR A 72 0.74 -12.23 1.12
N PRO A 73 0.40 -13.50 1.40
CA PRO A 73 0.69 -14.09 2.70
C PRO A 73 2.21 -14.10 2.93
N ALA A 74 2.65 -13.84 4.17
CA ALA A 74 4.06 -13.91 4.50
C ALA A 74 4.59 -15.33 4.24
N PHE A 75 5.41 -15.49 3.19
CA PHE A 75 5.94 -16.78 2.77
C PHE A 75 7.23 -17.17 3.50
N SER A 76 7.77 -16.26 4.32
CA SER A 76 8.96 -16.45 5.14
C SER A 76 8.83 -15.65 6.43
N THR A 77 9.51 -16.07 7.49
CA THR A 77 9.64 -15.32 8.73
C THR A 77 10.79 -14.31 8.70
N ASN A 78 11.64 -14.35 7.66
CA ASN A 78 12.77 -13.44 7.51
C ASN A 78 12.33 -12.13 6.83
N LYS A 79 11.79 -11.22 7.64
CA LYS A 79 11.26 -9.92 7.18
C LYS A 79 12.30 -9.07 6.47
N THR A 80 13.54 -9.07 6.94
CA THR A 80 14.64 -8.31 6.32
C THR A 80 14.90 -8.76 4.89
N ALA A 81 14.98 -10.07 4.66
CA ALA A 81 15.16 -10.61 3.32
C ALA A 81 13.97 -10.30 2.40
N MET A 82 12.74 -10.30 2.93
CA MET A 82 11.55 -9.95 2.16
C MET A 82 11.49 -8.46 1.81
N ALA A 83 11.84 -7.59 2.75
CA ALA A 83 11.96 -6.16 2.51
C ALA A 83 13.04 -5.85 1.48
N GLU A 84 14.19 -6.53 1.54
CA GLU A 84 15.25 -6.43 0.54
C GLU A 84 14.78 -6.89 -0.85
N GLN A 85 14.07 -8.02 -0.93
CA GLN A 85 13.48 -8.47 -2.20
C GLN A 85 12.46 -7.48 -2.76
N CYS A 86 11.68 -6.81 -1.92
CA CYS A 86 10.77 -5.74 -2.37
C CYS A 86 11.56 -4.56 -2.96
N LEU A 87 12.68 -4.17 -2.33
CA LEU A 87 13.56 -3.13 -2.83
C LEU A 87 14.26 -3.53 -4.14
N GLN A 88 14.67 -4.79 -4.26
CA GLN A 88 15.24 -5.33 -5.51
C GLN A 88 14.20 -5.43 -6.64
N GLN A 89 12.91 -5.64 -6.32
CA GLN A 89 11.82 -5.53 -7.29
C GLN A 89 11.58 -4.09 -7.75
N CYS A 90 11.73 -3.11 -6.85
CA CYS A 90 11.74 -1.70 -7.25
C CYS A 90 12.86 -1.43 -8.25
N TYR A 91 14.08 -1.84 -7.93
CA TYR A 91 15.20 -1.68 -8.85
C TYR A 91 14.97 -2.41 -10.16
N GLY A 92 14.41 -3.63 -10.14
CA GLY A 92 14.08 -4.39 -11.34
C GLY A 92 12.81 -3.94 -12.09
N TYR A 93 12.14 -2.87 -11.64
CA TYR A 93 10.95 -2.36 -12.31
C TYR A 93 11.33 -1.59 -13.58
N GLY A 94 10.69 -1.91 -14.71
CA GLY A 94 10.92 -1.23 -15.97
C GLY A 94 12.38 -1.30 -16.43
N TYR A 95 12.99 -0.15 -16.66
CA TYR A 95 14.39 0.01 -17.04
C TYR A 95 15.29 0.49 -15.87
N HIS A 96 14.92 0.14 -14.64
CA HIS A 96 15.65 0.48 -13.40
C HIS A 96 15.63 1.96 -12.99
N VAL A 97 14.75 2.76 -13.59
CA VAL A 97 14.71 4.21 -13.36
C VAL A 97 13.35 4.72 -12.92
N GLU A 98 12.30 3.94 -13.13
CA GLU A 98 10.92 4.35 -12.90
C GLU A 98 10.56 4.26 -11.43
N CYS A 99 10.91 3.16 -10.77
CA CYS A 99 10.70 3.03 -9.34
C CYS A 99 11.82 3.72 -8.56
N LYS A 100 11.42 4.56 -7.61
CA LYS A 100 12.33 5.34 -6.77
C LYS A 100 12.23 4.97 -5.30
N THR A 101 11.09 4.43 -4.85
CA THR A 101 10.92 3.95 -3.48
C THR A 101 10.18 2.63 -3.45
N ALA A 102 10.66 1.70 -2.63
CA ALA A 102 9.92 0.52 -2.22
C ALA A 102 9.46 0.66 -0.78
N TYR A 103 8.25 0.22 -0.48
CA TYR A 103 7.74 0.04 0.87
C TYR A 103 7.32 -1.41 1.07
N TRP A 104 7.76 -2.00 2.19
CA TRP A 104 7.40 -3.35 2.60
C TRP A 104 6.89 -3.34 4.03
N ALA A 105 5.78 -4.03 4.31
CA ALA A 105 5.31 -4.25 5.67
C ALA A 105 4.31 -5.41 5.75
N GLU A 106 4.19 -6.00 6.93
CA GLU A 106 3.14 -6.95 7.28
C GLU A 106 1.89 -6.24 7.81
N ASN A 107 0.78 -7.00 7.88
CA ASN A 107 -0.50 -6.53 8.41
C ASN A 107 -1.00 -5.24 7.76
N ILE A 108 -0.80 -5.11 6.44
CA ILE A 108 -1.37 -4.02 5.66
C ILE A 108 -2.75 -4.43 5.19
N LEU A 109 -3.73 -3.55 5.38
CA LEU A 109 -5.08 -3.74 4.87
C LEU A 109 -5.04 -3.64 3.35
N VAL A 110 -5.44 -4.72 2.67
CA VAL A 110 -5.53 -4.74 1.21
C VAL A 110 -6.66 -3.78 0.77
N PRO A 111 -6.36 -2.80 -0.10
CA PRO A 111 -7.34 -1.80 -0.51
C PRO A 111 -8.43 -2.42 -1.40
N ALA A 112 -9.56 -1.72 -1.49
CA ALA A 112 -10.63 -2.11 -2.40
C ALA A 112 -10.13 -2.09 -3.86
N GLY A 113 -10.55 -3.08 -4.66
CA GLY A 113 -10.10 -3.21 -6.04
C GLY A 113 -8.81 -4.02 -6.21
N GLU A 114 -8.25 -4.57 -5.14
CA GLU A 114 -7.16 -5.55 -5.16
C GLU A 114 -7.62 -6.95 -4.71
N TYR A 115 -6.92 -7.99 -5.17
CA TYR A 115 -7.21 -9.36 -4.73
C TYR A 115 -6.94 -9.50 -3.23
N GLY A 116 -7.91 -10.04 -2.47
CA GLY A 116 -7.84 -10.10 -1.01
C GLY A 116 -8.28 -8.80 -0.30
N ALA A 117 -8.97 -7.90 -0.99
CA ALA A 117 -9.49 -6.65 -0.42
C ALA A 117 -10.20 -6.85 0.93
N GLY A 118 -9.82 -6.04 1.93
CA GLY A 118 -10.36 -6.11 3.28
C GLY A 118 -9.63 -7.06 4.23
N GLU A 119 -8.70 -7.87 3.72
CA GLU A 119 -7.83 -8.72 4.54
C GLU A 119 -6.54 -8.01 4.93
N LEU A 120 -5.89 -8.47 6.00
CA LEU A 120 -4.55 -8.05 6.36
C LEU A 120 -3.53 -8.95 5.67
N SER A 121 -2.57 -8.35 4.98
CA SER A 121 -1.59 -9.06 4.16
C SER A 121 -0.20 -8.45 4.28
N THR A 122 0.81 -9.10 3.70
CA THR A 122 2.12 -8.48 3.50
C THR A 122 2.07 -7.67 2.23
N ALA A 123 2.45 -6.40 2.30
CA ALA A 123 2.49 -5.51 1.15
C ALA A 123 3.93 -5.30 0.67
N CYS A 124 4.11 -5.29 -0.65
CA CYS A 124 5.24 -4.66 -1.32
C CYS A 124 4.69 -3.61 -2.29
N LEU A 125 5.00 -2.35 -2.04
CA LEU A 125 4.50 -1.19 -2.78
C LEU A 125 5.67 -0.46 -3.44
N LEU A 126 5.54 -0.14 -4.72
CA LEU A 126 6.58 0.50 -5.52
C LEU A 126 6.09 1.86 -6.00
N PHE A 127 6.88 2.92 -5.76
CA PHE A 127 6.51 4.30 -6.06
C PHE A 127 7.44 4.92 -7.11
N SER A 128 6.87 5.77 -7.97
CA SER A 128 7.56 6.46 -9.07
C SER A 128 8.45 7.62 -8.64
N ARG A 129 8.35 8.04 -7.37
CA ARG A 129 9.14 9.12 -6.79
C ARG A 129 9.74 8.69 -5.46
N ALA A 130 10.80 9.40 -5.07
CA ALA A 130 11.33 9.28 -3.73
C ALA A 130 10.26 9.75 -2.73
N LEU A 131 9.92 8.91 -1.77
CA LEU A 131 9.10 9.30 -0.62
C LEU A 131 9.99 9.94 0.45
N ASP A 132 9.43 10.88 1.21
CA ASP A 132 10.03 11.46 2.41
C ASP A 132 9.16 11.23 3.65
N GLU A 133 9.64 11.64 4.83
CA GLU A 133 8.95 11.40 6.11
C GLU A 133 7.49 11.89 6.14
N ARG A 134 7.15 12.93 5.36
CA ARG A 134 5.80 13.52 5.30
C ARG A 134 4.83 12.69 4.46
N ASP A 135 5.36 11.76 3.67
CA ASP A 135 4.59 10.82 2.87
C ASP A 135 4.11 9.61 3.67
N PHE A 136 4.42 9.57 4.96
CA PHE A 136 4.01 8.49 5.86
C PHE A 136 3.05 9.01 6.93
N VAL A 137 2.09 8.16 7.27
CA VAL A 137 1.15 8.38 8.36
C VAL A 137 1.28 7.26 9.38
N VAL A 138 0.93 7.56 10.63
CA VAL A 138 0.88 6.55 11.68
C VAL A 138 -0.12 5.47 11.28
N ALA A 139 0.34 4.22 11.29
CA ALA A 139 -0.52 3.08 11.02
C ALA A 139 -1.44 2.80 12.21
N LYS A 140 -2.59 2.16 11.95
CA LYS A 140 -3.45 1.68 13.03
C LYS A 140 -2.71 0.64 13.87
N GLU A 141 -3.08 0.53 15.14
CA GLU A 141 -2.48 -0.45 16.05
C GLU A 141 -2.53 -1.86 15.45
N GLY A 142 -1.37 -2.53 15.43
CA GLY A 142 -1.20 -3.88 14.84
C GLY A 142 -0.98 -3.93 13.32
N GLN A 143 -1.07 -2.80 12.61
CA GLN A 143 -0.80 -2.70 11.17
C GLN A 143 0.62 -2.22 10.87
N ALA A 144 1.05 -2.42 9.62
CA ALA A 144 2.37 -2.01 9.13
C ALA A 144 3.54 -2.55 9.98
N THR A 145 3.42 -3.79 10.46
CA THR A 145 4.43 -4.38 11.33
C THR A 145 5.68 -4.72 10.51
N GLY A 146 6.85 -4.45 11.09
CA GLY A 146 8.12 -4.61 10.36
C GLY A 146 8.26 -3.67 9.15
N ALA A 147 7.59 -2.51 9.17
CA ALA A 147 7.65 -1.55 8.09
C ALA A 147 9.09 -1.20 7.70
N PHE A 148 9.34 -1.23 6.41
CA PHE A 148 10.58 -0.85 5.76
C PHE A 148 10.22 0.03 4.56
N ALA A 149 10.92 1.15 4.40
CA ALA A 149 10.91 1.92 3.16
C ALA A 149 12.35 2.20 2.74
N GLY A 150 12.65 2.00 1.46
CA GLY A 150 13.95 2.31 0.89
C GLY A 150 13.78 3.10 -0.41
N SER A 151 14.42 4.26 -0.49
CA SER A 151 14.47 5.07 -1.69
C SER A 151 15.83 4.88 -2.38
N ILE A 152 15.80 4.50 -3.65
CA ILE A 152 16.97 4.16 -4.46
C ILE A 152 17.39 5.39 -5.29
N ALA A 153 18.66 5.76 -5.19
CA ALA A 153 19.29 6.78 -6.03
C ALA A 153 20.53 6.20 -6.71
N CYS A 154 20.44 6.04 -8.02
CA CYS A 154 21.52 5.81 -8.96
C CYS A 154 21.48 6.98 -9.97
#